data_AF-A0A3B0MGF5-F1
#
_entry.id   AF-A0A3B0MGF5-F1
#
_cell.length_a   1.000
_cell.length_b   1.000
_cell.length_c   1.000
_cell.angle_alpha   90.00
_cell.angle_beta   90.00
_cell.angle_gamma   90.00
#
_symmetry.space_group_name_H-M   'P 1'
#
loop_
_entity.id
_entity.type
_entity.pdbx_description
1 polymer ?
#
loop_
_entity_poly.entity_id
_entity_poly.type
_entity_poly.pdbx_seq_one_letter_code
_entity_poly.pdbx_strand_id
1 'polypeptide(L)'
;MVLALQSALNKTFPPIRDHQRVVLAGLTTVADWICSGSFFENPSKPWLPCIDRALDNAGFITPTLRNGLAFGDIFQNHQGAPYQPNQTQLTLCQNCSGKGIYILEAPMGFGKTEAALYAAYQVLERGEACEIYFALPTQLASNKIYDRFRHFLETILTEDSHHRQSLLLHGNAWLSDQELGEEGRPGHSWFHSSKRGLLVPFAVGTLDQALMAAMNVRHFCARLWFGW
;
A
#
# COMPACT_ATOMS: atom_id res chain seq x y z
N MET A 1 -28.01 -14.92 -6.19
CA MET A 1 -26.60 -14.65 -5.82
C MET A 1 -26.38 -14.66 -4.31
N VAL A 2 -27.06 -13.80 -3.53
CA VAL A 2 -26.90 -13.73 -2.06
C VAL A 2 -27.16 -15.06 -1.36
N LEU A 3 -28.26 -15.76 -1.69
CA LEU A 3 -28.58 -17.08 -1.13
C LEU A 3 -27.56 -18.16 -1.51
N ALA A 4 -26.99 -18.10 -2.72
CA ALA A 4 -25.96 -19.03 -3.17
C ALA A 4 -24.63 -18.81 -2.43
N LEU A 5 -24.26 -17.55 -2.16
CA LEU A 5 -23.11 -17.20 -1.33
C LEU A 5 -23.28 -17.61 0.13
N GLN A 6 -24.47 -17.43 0.70
CA GLN A 6 -24.78 -17.87 2.07
C GLN A 6 -24.69 -19.38 2.21
N SER A 7 -25.15 -20.12 1.20
CA SER A 7 -25.02 -21.58 1.12
C SER A 7 -23.56 -22.02 1.01
N ALA A 8 -22.77 -21.39 0.11
CA ALA A 8 -21.37 -21.73 -0.09
C ALA A 8 -20.47 -21.39 1.13
N LEU A 9 -20.76 -20.28 1.82
CA LEU A 9 -19.97 -19.81 2.98
C LEU A 9 -20.53 -20.30 4.33
N ASN A 10 -21.66 -21.02 4.32
CA ASN A 10 -22.38 -21.51 5.48
C ASN A 10 -22.62 -20.42 6.56
N LYS A 11 -23.01 -19.20 6.14
CA LYS A 11 -23.20 -18.03 7.01
C LYS A 11 -24.38 -17.17 6.57
N THR A 12 -25.12 -16.62 7.53
CA THR A 12 -26.13 -15.56 7.32
C THR A 12 -25.48 -14.19 7.36
N PHE A 13 -25.81 -13.31 6.41
CA PHE A 13 -25.21 -11.97 6.36
C PHE A 13 -25.91 -11.00 7.33
N PRO A 14 -25.16 -10.20 8.10
CA PRO A 14 -25.73 -9.22 9.02
C PRO A 14 -26.35 -8.03 8.28
N PRO A 15 -27.23 -7.24 8.93
CA PRO A 15 -27.74 -5.99 8.35
C PRO A 15 -26.60 -4.99 8.12
N ILE A 16 -26.50 -4.48 6.89
CA ILE A 16 -25.41 -3.61 6.43
C ILE A 16 -25.81 -2.12 6.57
N ARG A 17 -25.00 -1.34 7.30
CA ARG A 17 -25.15 0.13 7.43
C ARG A 17 -24.62 0.86 6.19
N ASP A 18 -25.04 2.11 5.96
CA ASP A 18 -24.72 2.82 4.71
C ASP A 18 -23.21 2.96 4.41
N HIS A 19 -22.38 3.25 5.41
CA HIS A 19 -20.91 3.28 5.21
C HIS A 19 -20.33 1.91 4.83
N GLN A 20 -20.90 0.83 5.36
CA GLN A 20 -20.48 -0.54 5.03
C GLN A 20 -20.90 -0.93 3.60
N ARG A 21 -22.00 -0.37 3.08
CA ARG A 21 -22.46 -0.64 1.71
C ARG A 21 -21.45 -0.15 0.67
N VAL A 22 -20.86 1.02 0.91
CA VAL A 22 -19.83 1.61 0.03
C VAL A 22 -18.59 0.72 0.00
N VAL A 23 -18.12 0.30 1.18
CA VAL A 23 -16.95 -0.58 1.31
C VAL A 23 -17.21 -1.94 0.66
N LEU A 24 -18.38 -2.54 0.91
CA LEU A 24 -18.75 -3.82 0.30
C LEU A 24 -18.90 -3.74 -1.21
N ALA A 25 -19.47 -2.64 -1.73
CA ALA A 25 -19.53 -2.40 -3.17
C ALA A 25 -18.14 -2.31 -3.80
N GLY A 26 -17.20 -1.65 -3.10
CA GLY A 26 -15.79 -1.62 -3.48
C GLY A 26 -15.18 -3.01 -3.53
N LEU A 27 -15.28 -3.77 -2.44
CA LEU A 27 -14.79 -5.14 -2.34
C LEU A 27 -15.37 -6.05 -3.44
N THR A 28 -16.69 -6.01 -3.68
CA THR A 28 -17.32 -6.85 -4.71
C THR A 28 -16.88 -6.46 -6.11
N THR A 29 -16.65 -5.17 -6.37
CA THR A 29 -16.14 -4.70 -7.67
C THR A 29 -14.73 -5.21 -7.91
N VAL A 30 -13.85 -5.11 -6.90
CA VAL A 30 -12.48 -5.62 -6.98
C VAL A 30 -12.46 -7.13 -7.15
N ALA A 31 -13.29 -7.86 -6.39
CA ALA A 31 -13.40 -9.30 -6.53
C ALA A 31 -13.88 -9.72 -7.93
N ASP A 32 -14.88 -9.03 -8.48
CA ASP A 32 -15.37 -9.27 -9.85
C ASP A 32 -14.27 -9.05 -10.90
N TRP A 33 -13.44 -8.02 -10.72
CA TRP A 33 -12.31 -7.76 -11.61
C TRP A 33 -11.21 -8.82 -11.54
N ILE A 34 -10.86 -9.31 -10.33
CA ILE A 34 -9.89 -10.40 -10.17
C ILE A 34 -10.43 -11.69 -10.78
N CYS A 35 -11.71 -11.99 -10.53
CA CYS A 35 -12.39 -13.18 -11.07
C CYS A 35 -12.59 -13.12 -12.60
N SER A 36 -12.63 -11.93 -13.20
CA SER A 36 -12.68 -11.75 -14.65
C SER A 36 -11.32 -11.88 -15.35
N GLY A 37 -10.25 -12.17 -14.60
CA GLY A 37 -8.92 -12.40 -15.15
C GLY A 37 -8.76 -13.77 -15.82
N SER A 38 -7.68 -13.90 -16.60
CA SER A 38 -7.36 -15.11 -17.38
C SER A 38 -7.17 -16.39 -16.54
N PHE A 39 -7.01 -16.26 -15.21
CA PHE A 39 -6.92 -17.39 -14.29
C PHE A 39 -8.24 -18.17 -14.13
N PHE A 40 -9.39 -17.56 -14.44
CA PHE A 40 -10.71 -18.13 -14.20
C PHE A 40 -11.57 -18.29 -15.47
N GLU A 41 -11.02 -18.04 -16.66
CA GLU A 41 -11.74 -18.15 -17.95
C GLU A 41 -12.27 -19.54 -18.27
N ASN A 42 -11.61 -20.60 -17.77
CA ASN A 42 -12.01 -21.99 -18.04
C ASN A 42 -12.70 -22.61 -16.82
N PRO A 43 -14.05 -22.70 -16.79
CA PRO A 43 -14.80 -23.24 -15.66
C PRO A 43 -14.59 -24.76 -15.45
N SER A 44 -13.97 -25.45 -16.40
CA SER A 44 -13.67 -26.89 -16.29
C SER A 44 -12.38 -27.16 -15.51
N LYS A 45 -11.55 -26.14 -15.26
CA LYS A 45 -10.33 -26.27 -14.46
C LYS A 45 -10.64 -26.00 -12.98
N PRO A 46 -9.97 -26.69 -12.04
CA PRO A 46 -10.10 -26.37 -10.62
C PRO A 46 -9.58 -24.96 -10.37
N TRP A 47 -10.44 -24.09 -9.85
CA TRP A 47 -10.15 -22.66 -9.62
C TRP A 47 -9.46 -22.39 -8.27
N LEU A 48 -9.65 -23.26 -7.28
CA LEU A 48 -9.06 -23.12 -5.93
C LEU A 48 -7.52 -22.91 -5.96
N PRO A 49 -6.73 -23.68 -6.73
CA PRO A 49 -5.27 -23.49 -6.82
C PRO A 49 -4.84 -22.26 -7.62
N CYS A 50 -5.78 -21.54 -8.25
CA CYS A 50 -5.50 -20.31 -8.99
C CYS A 50 -5.66 -19.06 -8.13
N ILE A 51 -6.30 -19.16 -6.95
CA ILE A 51 -6.62 -18.01 -6.09
C ILE A 51 -5.35 -17.26 -5.69
N ASP A 52 -4.36 -17.95 -5.12
CA ASP A 52 -3.13 -17.32 -4.64
C ASP A 52 -2.41 -16.57 -5.77
N ARG A 53 -2.23 -17.23 -6.91
CA ARG A 53 -1.61 -16.63 -8.11
C ARG A 53 -2.40 -15.44 -8.67
N ALA A 54 -3.73 -15.48 -8.59
CA ALA A 54 -4.58 -14.39 -9.04
C ALA A 54 -4.49 -13.19 -8.09
N LEU A 55 -4.46 -13.42 -6.78
CA LEU A 55 -4.26 -12.39 -5.77
C LEU A 55 -2.87 -11.75 -5.87
N ASP A 56 -1.83 -12.57 -6.02
CA ASP A 56 -0.45 -12.12 -6.22
C ASP A 56 -0.31 -11.24 -7.47
N ASN A 57 -0.89 -11.67 -8.60
CA ASN A 57 -0.87 -10.87 -9.83
C ASN A 57 -1.69 -9.58 -9.69
N ALA A 58 -2.76 -9.62 -8.90
CA ALA A 58 -3.56 -8.44 -8.59
C ALA A 58 -2.88 -7.47 -7.61
N GLY A 59 -1.75 -7.86 -7.01
CA GLY A 59 -0.98 -7.03 -6.07
C GLY A 59 -1.41 -7.16 -4.61
N PHE A 60 -2.33 -8.08 -4.30
CA PHE A 60 -2.80 -8.38 -2.93
C PHE A 60 -1.77 -9.21 -2.17
N ILE A 61 -0.65 -8.58 -1.87
CA ILE A 61 0.51 -9.21 -1.27
C ILE A 61 0.62 -8.73 0.17
N THR A 62 0.63 -9.65 1.13
CA THR A 62 0.96 -9.31 2.52
C THR A 62 2.48 -9.21 2.66
N PRO A 63 3.05 -8.04 2.97
CA PRO A 63 4.48 -7.90 3.13
C PRO A 63 4.95 -8.68 4.37
N THR A 64 6.05 -9.41 4.22
CA THR A 64 6.73 -10.04 5.36
C THR A 64 7.86 -9.13 5.82
N LEU A 65 7.80 -8.73 7.09
CA LEU A 65 8.70 -7.74 7.68
C LEU A 65 9.75 -8.40 8.57
N ARG A 66 10.93 -7.77 8.64
CA ARG A 66 11.95 -8.05 9.64
C ARG A 66 11.56 -7.33 10.93
N ASN A 67 11.44 -8.09 12.01
CA ASN A 67 11.08 -7.56 13.33
C ASN A 67 12.33 -7.21 14.13
N GLY A 68 12.20 -6.29 15.08
CA GLY A 68 13.21 -5.91 16.05
C GLY A 68 14.29 -4.97 15.52
N LEU A 69 14.05 -4.27 14.40
CA LEU A 69 15.03 -3.35 13.84
C LEU A 69 15.10 -2.05 14.65
N ALA A 70 16.30 -1.71 15.10
CA ALA A 70 16.58 -0.41 15.69
C ALA A 70 16.70 0.67 14.60
N PHE A 71 16.62 1.94 15.01
CA PHE A 71 16.73 3.06 14.09
C PHE A 71 17.99 3.01 13.20
N GLY A 72 19.13 2.67 13.80
CA GLY A 72 20.41 2.55 13.10
C GLY A 72 20.57 1.31 12.22
N ASP A 73 19.68 0.31 12.37
CA ASP A 73 19.64 -0.85 11.47
C ASP A 73 18.96 -0.50 10.16
N ILE A 74 17.98 0.41 10.21
CA ILE A 74 17.18 0.86 9.07
C ILE A 74 17.88 2.00 8.31
N PHE A 75 18.47 2.94 9.05
CA PHE A 75 19.09 4.13 8.47
C PHE A 75 20.59 4.16 8.75
N GLN A 76 21.37 4.44 7.71
CA GLN A 76 22.81 4.64 7.78
C GLN A 76 23.16 6.11 7.56
N ASN A 77 24.23 6.58 8.19
CA ASN A 77 24.77 7.91 7.94
C ASN A 77 25.60 7.94 6.63
N HIS A 78 26.09 9.12 6.24
CA HIS A 78 26.89 9.30 5.02
C HIS A 78 28.21 8.49 4.99
N GLN A 79 28.63 7.95 6.13
CA GLN A 79 29.85 7.14 6.28
C GLN A 79 29.53 5.64 6.30
N GLY A 80 28.27 5.25 6.10
CA GLY A 80 27.80 3.86 6.15
C GLY A 80 27.67 3.29 7.56
N ALA A 81 27.84 4.12 8.61
CA ALA A 81 27.66 3.68 9.99
C ALA A 81 26.18 3.80 10.42
N PRO A 82 25.72 3.00 11.40
CA PRO A 82 24.37 3.08 11.95
C PRO A 82 24.01 4.51 12.36
N TYR A 83 22.88 5.01 11.87
CA TYR A 83 22.44 6.37 12.18
C TYR A 83 21.96 6.46 13.63
N GLN A 84 22.45 7.46 14.36
CA GLN A 84 21.99 7.75 15.72
C GLN A 84 20.83 8.75 15.68
N PRO A 85 19.63 8.37 16.12
CA PRO A 85 18.48 9.27 16.11
C PRO A 85 18.67 10.43 17.10
N ASN A 86 18.23 11.62 16.68
CA ASN A 86 18.19 12.79 17.56
C ASN A 86 16.96 12.75 18.49
N GLN A 87 16.94 13.66 19.48
CA GLN A 87 15.87 13.72 20.48
C GLN A 87 14.48 13.94 19.85
N THR A 88 14.39 14.70 18.77
CA THR A 88 13.13 14.98 18.07
C THR A 88 12.57 13.73 17.39
N GLN A 89 13.44 12.94 16.75
CA GLN A 89 13.08 11.65 16.15
C GLN A 89 12.62 10.66 17.23
N LEU A 90 13.38 10.53 18.32
CA LEU A 90 13.02 9.66 19.44
C LEU A 90 11.66 10.04 20.04
N THR A 91 11.41 11.34 20.22
CA THR A 91 10.13 11.84 20.75
C THR A 91 8.95 11.39 19.88
N LEU A 92 9.03 11.51 18.55
CA LEU A 92 7.95 11.06 17.66
C LEU A 92 7.69 9.55 17.83
N CYS A 93 8.74 8.75 17.82
CA CYS A 93 8.65 7.28 17.88
C CYS A 93 8.07 6.80 19.23
N GLN A 94 8.42 7.47 20.32
CA GLN A 94 7.90 7.17 21.66
C GLN A 94 6.41 7.54 21.80
N ASN A 95 5.95 8.57 21.10
CA ASN A 95 4.55 9.03 21.17
C ASN A 95 3.64 8.32 20.16
N CYS A 96 4.18 7.74 19.08
CA CYS A 96 3.45 6.89 18.13
C CYS A 96 3.03 5.56 18.77
N SER A 97 1.88 5.57 19.45
CA SER A 97 1.38 4.47 20.30
C SER A 97 0.04 3.89 19.85
N GLY A 98 -0.43 4.26 18.65
CA GLY A 98 -1.64 3.70 18.07
C GLY A 98 -2.16 4.47 16.85
N LYS A 99 -3.40 4.16 16.47
CA LYS A 99 -4.14 4.91 15.43
C LYS A 99 -4.29 6.38 15.82
N GLY A 100 -3.81 7.28 14.97
CA GLY A 100 -3.88 8.71 15.24
C GLY A 100 -3.20 9.56 14.18
N ILE A 101 -3.32 10.88 14.34
CA ILE A 101 -2.59 11.86 13.54
C ILE A 101 -1.45 12.39 14.39
N TYR A 102 -0.23 12.28 13.87
CA TYR A 102 0.98 12.74 14.52
C TYR A 102 1.60 13.87 13.72
N ILE A 103 1.96 14.97 14.39
CA ILE A 103 2.55 16.15 13.78
C ILE A 103 3.93 16.37 14.38
N LEU A 104 4.96 16.37 13.53
CA LEU A 104 6.34 16.63 13.93
C LEU A 104 6.80 17.97 13.35
N GLU A 105 6.96 18.96 14.22
CA GLU A 105 7.53 20.26 13.86
C GLU A 105 9.03 20.29 14.19
N ALA A 106 9.85 20.44 13.15
CA ALA A 106 11.31 20.53 13.30
C ALA A 106 11.93 21.31 12.13
N PRO A 107 13.10 21.96 12.32
CA PRO A 107 13.80 22.64 11.24
C PRO A 107 14.19 21.69 10.08
N MET A 108 14.47 22.25 8.91
CA MET A 108 14.97 21.45 7.79
C MET A 108 16.31 20.79 8.14
N GLY A 109 16.54 19.57 7.65
CA GLY A 109 17.77 18.81 7.93
C GLY A 109 17.77 18.02 9.25
N PHE A 110 16.76 18.14 10.11
CA PHE A 110 16.66 17.39 11.39
C PHE A 110 16.14 15.95 11.24
N GLY A 111 16.14 15.40 10.03
CA GLY A 111 15.77 14.00 9.77
C GLY A 111 14.29 13.68 10.00
N LYS A 112 13.38 14.59 9.62
CA LYS A 112 11.92 14.39 9.71
C LYS A 112 11.44 13.19 8.90
N THR A 113 12.03 12.97 7.73
CA THR A 113 11.68 11.86 6.85
C THR A 113 11.99 10.52 7.52
N GLU A 114 13.19 10.38 8.08
CA GLU A 114 13.62 9.18 8.80
C GLU A 114 12.78 8.97 10.07
N ALA A 115 12.39 10.04 10.76
CA ALA A 115 11.46 9.98 11.89
C ALA A 115 10.11 9.36 11.48
N ALA A 116 9.53 9.85 10.39
CA ALA A 116 8.23 9.41 9.89
C ALA A 116 8.27 7.96 9.40
N LEU A 117 9.33 7.58 8.68
CA LEU A 117 9.51 6.20 8.19
C LEU A 117 9.75 5.21 9.33
N TYR A 118 10.54 5.58 10.34
CA TYR A 118 10.71 4.72 11.51
C TYR A 118 9.41 4.54 12.30
N ALA A 119 8.66 5.63 12.51
CA ALA A 119 7.35 5.55 13.15
C ALA A 119 6.39 4.66 12.35
N ALA A 120 6.38 4.77 11.02
CA ALA A 120 5.58 3.91 10.16
C ALA A 120 6.01 2.43 10.27
N TYR A 121 7.32 2.15 10.30
CA TYR A 121 7.83 0.80 10.55
C TYR A 121 7.34 0.22 11.88
N GLN A 122 7.34 1.00 12.96
CA GLN A 122 6.83 0.52 14.26
C GLN A 122 5.34 0.17 14.21
N VAL A 123 4.54 0.92 13.45
CA VAL A 123 3.11 0.63 13.26
C VAL A 123 2.92 -0.65 12.41
N LEU A 124 3.71 -0.81 11.35
CA LEU A 124 3.73 -2.02 10.54
C LEU A 124 4.15 -3.27 11.35
N GLU A 125 5.20 -3.15 12.16
CA GLU A 125 5.74 -4.22 13.00
C GLU A 125 4.71 -4.70 14.03
N ARG A 126 3.92 -3.78 14.60
CA ARG A 126 2.82 -4.10 15.52
C ARG A 126 1.61 -4.74 14.82
N GLY A 127 1.60 -4.79 13.49
CA GLY A 127 0.45 -5.26 12.70
C GLY A 127 -0.76 -4.33 12.76
N GLU A 128 -0.56 -3.07 13.14
CA GLU A 128 -1.62 -2.06 13.20
C GLU A 128 -1.91 -1.43 11.83
N ALA A 129 -0.97 -1.55 10.90
CA ALA A 129 -1.10 -1.23 9.48
C ALA A 129 -0.36 -2.25 8.63
N CYS A 130 -0.75 -2.39 7.36
CA CYS A 130 -0.09 -3.25 6.39
C CYS A 130 0.56 -2.47 5.25
N GLU A 131 0.35 -1.15 5.20
CA GLU A 131 0.65 -0.33 4.04
C GLU A 131 1.26 1.04 4.42
N ILE A 132 2.04 1.64 3.52
CA ILE A 132 2.57 3.00 3.64
C ILE A 132 2.38 3.76 2.33
N TYR A 133 1.74 4.93 2.43
CA TYR A 133 1.76 5.94 1.38
C TYR A 133 2.62 7.14 1.81
N PHE A 134 3.71 7.39 1.09
CA PHE A 134 4.57 8.55 1.34
C PHE A 134 4.19 9.72 0.43
N ALA A 135 3.46 10.69 0.99
CA ALA A 135 2.97 11.87 0.25
C ALA A 135 4.03 12.97 0.17
N LEU A 136 4.40 13.34 -1.05
CA LEU A 136 5.34 14.42 -1.35
C LEU A 136 4.62 15.72 -1.73
N PRO A 137 5.16 16.89 -1.35
CA PRO A 137 4.55 18.17 -1.70
C PRO A 137 4.60 18.46 -3.21
N THR A 138 5.65 18.06 -3.93
CA THR A 138 5.78 18.22 -5.38
C THR A 138 6.61 17.11 -6.01
N GLN A 139 6.44 16.88 -7.33
CA GLN A 139 7.20 15.89 -8.11
C GLN A 139 8.72 16.19 -8.15
N LEU A 140 9.11 17.47 -8.07
CA LEU A 140 10.52 17.89 -8.15
C LEU A 140 11.35 17.43 -6.94
N ALA A 141 10.71 17.20 -5.79
CA ALA A 141 11.36 16.70 -4.57
C ALA A 141 11.55 15.17 -4.55
N SER A 142 11.11 14.47 -5.61
CA SER A 142 10.85 13.03 -5.56
C SER A 142 12.11 12.17 -5.54
N ASN A 143 13.09 12.42 -6.40
CA ASN A 143 14.16 11.44 -6.65
C ASN A 143 14.98 11.08 -5.40
N LYS A 144 15.33 12.07 -4.56
CA LYS A 144 16.12 11.80 -3.33
C LYS A 144 15.31 11.13 -2.23
N ILE A 145 14.00 11.39 -2.15
CA ILE A 145 13.15 10.74 -1.14
C ILE A 145 12.78 9.33 -1.59
N TYR A 146 12.60 9.15 -2.89
CA TYR A 146 12.42 7.86 -3.52
C TYR A 146 13.57 6.90 -3.20
N ASP A 147 14.84 7.31 -3.39
CA ASP A 147 15.98 6.44 -3.10
C ASP A 147 16.03 6.03 -1.62
N ARG A 148 15.68 6.97 -0.72
CA ARG A 148 15.59 6.70 0.72
C ARG A 148 14.46 5.73 1.06
N PHE A 149 13.29 5.90 0.45
CA PHE A 149 12.15 5.02 0.66
C PHE A 149 12.42 3.61 0.14
N ARG A 150 13.07 3.50 -1.02
CA ARG A 150 13.50 2.23 -1.58
C ARG A 150 14.49 1.51 -0.65
N HIS A 151 15.51 2.21 -0.18
CA HIS A 151 16.48 1.64 0.76
C HIS A 151 15.81 1.20 2.07
N PHE A 152 14.88 2.01 2.57
CA PHE A 152 14.05 1.65 3.72
C PHE A 152 13.29 0.34 3.50
N LEU A 153 12.58 0.19 2.37
CA LEU A 153 11.85 -1.04 2.03
C LEU A 153 12.78 -2.25 1.88
N GLU A 154 13.93 -2.08 1.23
CA GLU A 154 14.94 -3.13 1.09
C GLU A 154 15.44 -3.62 2.47
N THR A 155 15.52 -2.73 3.46
CA THR A 155 15.98 -3.09 4.79
C THR A 155 14.89 -3.75 5.64
N ILE A 156 13.63 -3.27 5.58
CA ILE A 156 12.55 -3.78 6.43
C ILE A 156 11.88 -5.05 5.89
N LEU A 157 11.93 -5.30 4.58
CA LEU A 157 11.36 -6.51 3.98
C LEU A 157 12.31 -7.69 4.16
N THR A 158 11.78 -8.88 4.43
CA THR A 158 12.59 -10.10 4.46
C THR A 158 13.12 -10.43 3.05
N GLU A 159 14.31 -11.01 2.97
CA GLU A 159 14.92 -11.44 1.70
C GLU A 159 14.13 -12.61 1.07
N ASP A 160 13.56 -13.47 1.90
CA ASP A 160 12.77 -14.64 1.49
C ASP A 160 11.34 -14.30 1.04
N SER A 161 10.95 -13.03 1.06
CA SER A 161 9.65 -12.62 0.57
C SER A 161 9.59 -12.77 -0.95
N HIS A 162 8.82 -13.75 -1.43
CA HIS A 162 8.58 -14.06 -2.85
C HIS A 162 8.20 -12.82 -3.68
N HIS A 163 7.66 -11.78 -3.05
CA HIS A 163 7.15 -10.58 -3.69
C HIS A 163 7.98 -9.32 -3.40
N ARG A 164 9.12 -9.43 -2.71
CA ARG A 164 10.00 -8.29 -2.40
C ARG A 164 10.32 -7.45 -3.63
N GLN A 165 10.71 -8.09 -4.73
CA GLN A 165 11.02 -7.39 -5.98
C GLN A 165 9.81 -6.64 -6.53
N SER A 166 8.62 -7.25 -6.49
CA SER A 166 7.37 -6.64 -6.94
C SER A 166 6.95 -5.47 -6.05
N LEU A 167 7.04 -5.60 -4.73
CA LEU A 167 6.76 -4.54 -3.77
C LEU A 167 7.68 -3.33 -3.98
N LEU A 168 8.98 -3.59 -4.23
CA LEU A 168 9.94 -2.55 -4.56
C LEU A 168 9.63 -1.89 -5.92
N LEU A 169 9.40 -2.68 -6.97
CA LEU A 169 9.09 -2.17 -8.31
C LEU A 169 7.79 -1.36 -8.34
N HIS A 170 6.77 -1.77 -7.60
CA HIS A 170 5.47 -1.09 -7.59
C HIS A 170 5.47 0.17 -6.72
N GLY A 171 6.15 0.17 -5.57
CA GLY A 171 6.44 1.40 -4.83
C GLY A 171 7.19 2.42 -5.68
N ASN A 172 7.95 1.92 -6.68
CA ASN A 172 8.73 2.75 -7.59
C ASN A 172 7.94 3.26 -8.82
N ALA A 173 6.97 2.50 -9.33
CA ALA A 173 6.33 2.75 -10.63
C ALA A 173 5.42 3.99 -10.65
N TRP A 174 4.88 4.42 -9.51
CA TRP A 174 3.88 5.49 -9.45
C TRP A 174 4.42 6.87 -9.86
N LEU A 175 5.74 7.07 -9.75
CA LEU A 175 6.41 8.31 -10.16
C LEU A 175 6.82 8.31 -11.64
N SER A 176 7.03 7.13 -12.23
CA SER A 176 7.46 6.99 -13.63
C SER A 176 6.29 6.91 -14.62
N ASP A 177 5.13 6.42 -14.19
CA ASP A 177 4.02 6.07 -15.10
C ASP A 177 3.08 7.25 -15.42
N GLN A 178 3.68 8.41 -15.71
CA GLN A 178 2.97 9.64 -16.07
C GLN A 178 2.69 9.80 -17.58
N GLU A 179 2.79 8.74 -18.39
CA GLU A 179 2.18 8.74 -19.75
C GLU A 179 0.69 8.36 -19.67
N LEU A 180 -0.08 9.16 -18.94
CA LEU A 180 -1.55 9.06 -18.90
C LEU A 180 -2.15 9.77 -20.13
N GLY A 181 -2.15 9.06 -21.26
CA GLY A 181 -2.69 9.51 -22.55
C GLY A 181 -3.71 8.57 -23.20
N GLU A 182 -4.22 7.53 -22.51
CA GLU A 182 -5.29 6.66 -23.07
C GLU A 182 -6.37 6.32 -22.02
N GLU A 183 -7.04 7.35 -21.51
CA GLU A 183 -8.26 7.18 -20.71
C GLU A 183 -9.49 7.04 -21.63
N GLY A 184 -9.94 5.82 -21.93
CA GLY A 184 -11.31 5.63 -22.41
C GLY A 184 -11.61 4.54 -23.45
N ARG A 185 -10.69 3.62 -23.79
CA ARG A 185 -11.01 2.53 -24.72
C ARG A 185 -11.63 1.31 -23.99
N PRO A 186 -12.80 0.81 -24.41
CA PRO A 186 -13.35 -0.45 -23.88
C PRO A 186 -12.45 -1.61 -24.34
N GLY A 187 -11.83 -2.31 -23.39
CA GLY A 187 -10.92 -3.43 -23.67
C GLY A 187 -9.61 -3.40 -22.87
N HIS A 188 -9.27 -2.30 -22.19
CA HIS A 188 -8.09 -2.25 -21.33
C HIS A 188 -8.46 -2.60 -19.88
N SER A 189 -7.92 -3.72 -19.40
CA SER A 189 -8.05 -4.19 -18.02
C SER A 189 -7.47 -3.17 -17.04
N TRP A 190 -8.15 -2.95 -15.90
CA TRP A 190 -7.68 -2.12 -14.77
C TRP A 190 -6.27 -2.49 -14.30
N PHE A 191 -5.82 -3.71 -14.61
CA PHE A 191 -4.47 -4.20 -14.36
C PHE A 191 -3.39 -3.62 -15.29
N HIS A 192 -3.70 -2.68 -16.20
CA HIS A 192 -2.67 -1.91 -16.90
C HIS A 192 -2.09 -0.82 -15.97
N SER A 193 -0.80 -0.98 -15.68
CA SER A 193 0.18 -0.18 -14.91
C SER A 193 -0.28 1.05 -14.11
N SER A 194 -1.03 1.99 -14.67
CA SER A 194 -1.29 3.31 -14.09
C SER A 194 -2.29 3.34 -12.93
N LYS A 195 -3.07 2.28 -12.70
CA LYS A 195 -4.08 2.21 -11.62
C LYS A 195 -3.73 1.24 -10.49
N ARG A 196 -2.55 0.60 -10.56
CA ARG A 196 -2.08 -0.37 -9.56
C ARG A 196 -1.54 0.27 -8.28
N GLY A 197 -1.01 1.48 -8.31
CA GLY A 197 -0.27 2.02 -7.15
C GLY A 197 -1.08 2.36 -5.91
N LEU A 198 -2.41 2.38 -5.98
CA LEU A 198 -3.28 2.49 -4.78
C LEU A 198 -3.64 1.13 -4.16
N LEU A 199 -3.33 0.02 -4.85
CA LEU A 199 -3.64 -1.34 -4.40
C LEU A 199 -2.40 -2.06 -3.85
N VAL A 200 -1.25 -1.39 -3.87
CA VAL A 200 0.04 -1.95 -3.51
C VAL A 200 0.37 -1.49 -2.09
N PRO A 201 0.88 -2.37 -1.22
CA PRO A 201 1.16 -2.02 0.16
C PRO A 201 2.09 -0.83 0.37
N PHE A 202 2.95 -0.51 -0.60
CA PHE A 202 3.87 0.61 -0.48
C PHE A 202 3.83 1.48 -1.73
N ALA A 203 3.68 2.79 -1.54
CA ALA A 203 3.65 3.76 -2.63
C ALA A 203 4.26 5.11 -2.21
N VAL A 204 4.91 5.77 -3.16
CA VAL A 204 5.38 7.16 -3.04
C VAL A 204 4.70 7.97 -4.14
N GLY A 205 4.07 9.08 -3.78
CA GLY A 205 3.33 9.91 -4.71
C GLY A 205 3.15 11.32 -4.21
N THR A 206 2.50 12.18 -4.98
CA THR A 206 2.21 13.55 -4.55
C THR A 206 1.04 13.59 -3.57
N LEU A 207 0.96 14.66 -2.77
CA LEU A 207 -0.19 14.90 -1.91
C LEU A 207 -1.48 15.03 -2.75
N ASP A 208 -1.41 15.69 -3.90
CA ASP A 208 -2.56 15.83 -4.81
C ASP A 208 -3.12 14.47 -5.25
N GLN A 209 -2.26 13.48 -5.52
CA GLN A 209 -2.69 12.12 -5.86
C GLN A 209 -3.42 11.44 -4.71
N ALA A 210 -2.95 11.60 -3.46
CA ALA A 210 -3.65 11.09 -2.28
C ALA A 210 -5.00 11.78 -2.07
N LEU A 211 -5.05 13.09 -2.24
CA LEU A 211 -6.30 13.86 -2.13
C LEU A 211 -7.29 13.45 -3.23
N MET A 212 -6.83 13.24 -4.46
CA MET A 212 -7.65 12.73 -5.56
C MET A 212 -8.19 11.32 -5.31
N ALA A 213 -7.47 10.50 -4.53
CA ALA A 213 -7.96 9.20 -4.11
C ALA A 213 -9.12 9.31 -3.10
N ALA A 214 -9.11 10.35 -2.24
CA ALA A 214 -10.14 10.66 -1.27
C ALA A 214 -11.32 11.49 -1.83
N MET A 215 -11.16 12.11 -3.00
CA MET A 215 -12.24 12.85 -3.68
C MET A 215 -13.17 11.92 -4.47
N ASN A 216 -14.46 12.27 -4.52
CA ASN A 216 -15.54 11.48 -5.12
C ASN A 216 -15.48 11.47 -6.66
N VAL A 217 -14.51 10.74 -7.21
CA VAL A 217 -14.36 10.44 -8.64
C VAL A 217 -14.87 9.01 -8.90
N ARG A 218 -15.26 8.70 -10.15
CA ARG A 218 -15.77 7.36 -10.54
C ARG A 218 -14.91 6.23 -9.94
N HIS A 219 -15.56 5.24 -9.30
CA HIS A 219 -14.96 4.12 -8.52
C HIS A 219 -14.42 4.46 -7.12
N PHE A 220 -14.88 5.56 -6.50
CA PHE A 220 -14.62 5.94 -5.10
C PHE A 220 -14.71 4.78 -4.08
N CYS A 221 -15.67 3.87 -4.24
CA CYS A 221 -15.85 2.71 -3.36
C CYS A 221 -14.64 1.78 -3.31
N ALA A 222 -13.94 1.57 -4.44
CA ALA A 222 -12.77 0.69 -4.51
C ALA A 222 -11.56 1.30 -3.80
N ARG A 223 -11.43 2.64 -3.79
CA ARG A 223 -10.34 3.34 -3.10
C ARG A 223 -10.57 3.44 -1.59
N LEU A 224 -11.82 3.61 -1.17
CA LEU A 224 -12.17 3.66 0.26
C LEU A 224 -11.86 2.36 1.00
N TRP A 225 -11.98 1.19 0.37
CA TRP A 225 -11.70 -0.08 1.06
C TRP A 225 -10.22 -0.24 1.47
N PHE A 226 -9.27 0.41 0.77
CA PHE A 226 -7.85 0.41 1.16
C PHE A 226 -7.50 1.45 2.24
N GLY A 227 -8.45 2.33 2.61
CA GLY A 227 -8.21 3.42 3.57
C GLY A 227 -8.56 3.13 5.03
N TRP A 228 -8.91 1.88 5.40
CA TRP A 228 -9.40 1.51 6.74
C TRP A 228 -8.80 0.23 7.30
#